data_AF-A0A0X8JT01-F1
#
_entry.id   AF-A0A0X8JT01-F1
#
_cell.length_a   1.000
_cell.length_b   1.000
_cell.length_c   1.000
_cell.angle_alpha   90.00
_cell.angle_beta   90.00
_cell.angle_gamma   90.00
#
_symmetry.space_group_name_H-M   'P 1'
#
loop_
_entity.id
_entity.type
_entity.pdbx_description
1 polymer ?
#
loop_
_entity_poly.entity_id
_entity_poly.type
_entity_poly.pdbx_seq_one_letter_code
_entity_poly.pdbx_strand_id
1 'polypeptide(L)'
;MASNVNNNAHNNNSLKNKNPKNNSKQNHNSRITNNTNSTAFTSNRNISASKIRNNGVKLDVPKDLKSKITDIAQKGDYKGFKTEEVVNEILKRDPNVELLDGGKYGSNNGFDHVFRNKKTGEVWILDSKQIAKTGNMRVSNKGVGGTRQMSPDWVDNVLNKLEDGNPVKHAIENAKKSGKLNTGLVGVDKKTEKLIFIPTRITNIKK
;
A
#
# COMPACT_ATOMS: atom_id res chain seq x y z
N MET A 1 -50.94 51.48 12.55
CA MET A 1 -49.95 51.85 13.59
C MET A 1 -49.80 50.66 14.53
N ALA A 2 -48.57 50.15 14.71
CA ALA A 2 -48.05 49.25 15.76
C ALA A 2 -48.86 47.96 16.12
N SER A 3 -48.30 46.77 16.37
CA SER A 3 -46.93 46.27 16.54
C SER A 3 -46.95 44.74 16.70
N ASN A 4 -45.93 44.08 16.13
CA ASN A 4 -45.30 42.77 16.41
C ASN A 4 -46.00 41.71 17.30
N VAL A 5 -46.11 40.48 16.78
CA VAL A 5 -45.64 39.28 17.50
C VAL A 5 -44.85 38.35 16.55
N ASN A 6 -43.75 37.89 17.12
CA ASN A 6 -42.56 37.20 16.65
C ASN A 6 -42.82 35.77 16.13
N ASN A 7 -42.26 35.38 14.99
CA ASN A 7 -42.16 33.98 14.58
C ASN A 7 -40.72 33.62 14.18
N ASN A 8 -40.20 32.64 14.91
CA ASN A 8 -38.88 32.03 14.82
C ASN A 8 -38.37 31.79 13.39
N ALA A 9 -37.24 32.40 13.06
CA ALA A 9 -36.37 31.95 11.97
C ALA A 9 -35.10 31.33 12.58
N HIS A 10 -35.14 30.02 12.82
CA HIS A 10 -33.91 29.24 13.02
C HIS A 10 -33.18 29.15 11.68
N ASN A 11 -32.03 29.82 11.64
CA ASN A 11 -31.14 29.92 10.51
C ASN A 11 -30.42 28.58 10.26
N ASN A 12 -30.97 27.75 9.38
CA ASN A 12 -30.31 26.55 8.88
C ASN A 12 -29.20 26.96 7.90
N ASN A 13 -27.98 27.13 8.43
CA ASN A 13 -26.77 27.17 7.63
C ASN A 13 -26.57 25.83 6.92
N SER A 14 -27.16 25.73 5.72
CA SER A 14 -26.91 24.70 4.74
C SER A 14 -25.42 24.72 4.38
N LEU A 15 -24.68 23.78 4.98
CA LEU A 15 -23.39 23.31 4.51
C LEU A 15 -23.55 22.95 3.02
N LYS A 16 -23.02 23.80 2.15
CA LYS A 16 -22.80 23.49 0.74
C LYS A 16 -21.96 22.22 0.67
N ASN A 17 -22.64 21.09 0.49
CA ASN A 17 -22.06 19.82 0.15
C ASN A 17 -21.41 19.97 -1.24
N LYS A 18 -20.13 20.35 -1.26
CA LYS A 18 -19.29 20.27 -2.46
C LYS A 18 -19.10 18.79 -2.75
N ASN A 19 -20.03 18.26 -3.53
CA ASN A 19 -19.96 16.95 -4.15
C ASN A 19 -18.56 16.82 -4.80
N PRO A 20 -17.65 15.97 -4.31
CA PRO A 20 -16.37 15.78 -4.98
C PRO A 20 -16.70 15.16 -6.34
N LYS A 21 -16.27 15.85 -7.40
CA LYS A 21 -16.41 15.39 -8.79
C LYS A 21 -16.07 13.90 -8.84
N ASN A 22 -17.10 13.11 -9.15
CA ASN A 22 -17.00 11.67 -9.34
C ASN A 22 -16.24 11.45 -10.65
N ASN A 23 -14.93 11.69 -10.63
CA ASN A 23 -14.01 11.25 -11.67
C ASN A 23 -13.96 9.73 -11.53
N SER A 24 -14.93 9.04 -12.14
CA SER A 24 -14.87 7.60 -12.37
C SER A 24 -13.57 7.32 -13.13
N LYS A 25 -12.51 7.01 -12.37
CA LYS A 25 -11.24 6.55 -12.93
C LYS A 25 -11.54 5.20 -13.55
N GLN A 26 -11.34 5.08 -14.86
CA GLN A 26 -11.56 3.83 -15.58
C GLN A 26 -10.81 2.68 -14.92
N ASN A 27 -11.44 1.51 -14.89
CA ASN A 27 -10.80 0.28 -14.43
C ASN A 27 -9.47 0.06 -15.18
N HIS A 28 -8.45 -0.37 -14.45
CA HIS A 28 -7.10 -0.56 -14.96
C HIS A 28 -6.49 -1.82 -14.36
N ASN A 29 -6.16 -2.79 -15.20
CA ASN A 29 -5.46 -4.00 -14.76
C ASN A 29 -3.99 -3.66 -14.45
N SER A 30 -3.62 -3.66 -13.17
CA SER A 30 -2.26 -3.32 -12.72
C SER A 30 -1.25 -4.44 -12.99
N ARG A 31 -1.74 -5.64 -13.30
CA ARG A 31 -1.01 -6.91 -13.35
C ARG A 31 -0.46 -7.42 -12.01
N ILE A 32 -0.72 -6.74 -10.89
CA ILE A 32 -0.20 -7.16 -9.59
C ILE A 32 -0.72 -8.54 -9.16
N THR A 33 -1.97 -8.85 -9.50
CA THR A 33 -2.61 -10.15 -9.24
C THR A 33 -2.42 -11.17 -10.35
N ASN A 34 -1.91 -10.76 -11.52
CA ASN A 34 -1.79 -11.63 -12.69
C ASN A 34 -0.56 -12.54 -12.58
N ASN A 35 0.38 -12.18 -11.71
CA ASN A 35 1.64 -12.89 -11.54
C ASN A 35 1.87 -13.35 -10.10
N THR A 36 0.80 -13.73 -9.39
CA THR A 36 0.91 -14.47 -8.12
C THR A 36 1.55 -15.86 -8.28
N ASN A 37 1.95 -16.24 -9.50
CA ASN A 37 2.89 -17.33 -9.78
C ASN A 37 4.37 -16.97 -9.50
N SER A 38 4.69 -15.69 -9.27
CA SER A 38 6.03 -15.30 -8.81
C SER A 38 6.15 -15.60 -7.33
N THR A 39 6.58 -16.82 -7.01
CA THR A 39 6.83 -17.28 -5.64
C THR A 39 7.71 -16.28 -4.90
N ALA A 40 7.20 -15.73 -3.80
CA ALA A 40 7.97 -14.81 -2.98
C ALA A 40 9.26 -15.46 -2.50
N PHE A 41 10.40 -14.84 -2.79
CA PHE A 41 11.69 -15.36 -2.35
C PHE A 41 12.04 -14.85 -0.95
N THR A 42 12.85 -15.62 -0.23
CA THR A 42 13.29 -15.26 1.11
C THR A 42 14.45 -14.28 1.08
N SER A 43 14.36 -13.23 1.89
CA SER A 43 15.46 -12.29 2.13
C SER A 43 15.55 -11.87 3.59
N ASN A 44 16.71 -11.35 3.99
CA ASN A 44 16.83 -10.59 5.22
C ASN A 44 16.34 -9.15 4.97
N ARG A 45 16.94 -8.14 5.60
CA ARG A 45 16.57 -6.73 5.38
C ARG A 45 16.93 -6.15 4.01
N ASN A 46 17.85 -6.76 3.26
CA ASN A 46 18.36 -6.23 1.99
C ASN A 46 17.86 -7.07 0.82
N ILE A 47 17.43 -6.40 -0.24
CA ILE A 47 17.00 -7.00 -1.50
C ILE A 47 17.97 -6.49 -2.57
N SER A 48 18.78 -7.38 -3.11
CA SER A 48 19.81 -7.04 -4.11
C SER A 48 19.18 -6.67 -5.46
N ALA A 49 19.93 -5.93 -6.26
CA ALA A 49 19.55 -5.61 -7.64
C ALA A 49 19.32 -6.86 -8.49
N SER A 50 20.10 -7.93 -8.29
CA SER A 50 19.89 -9.21 -8.96
C SER A 50 18.56 -9.86 -8.58
N LYS A 51 18.18 -9.83 -7.30
CA LYS A 51 16.89 -10.35 -6.82
C LYS A 51 15.72 -9.54 -7.39
N ILE A 52 15.82 -8.22 -7.43
CA ILE A 52 14.79 -7.35 -8.04
C ILE A 52 14.67 -7.63 -9.54
N ARG A 53 15.78 -7.75 -10.27
CA ARG A 53 15.75 -8.06 -11.70
C ARG A 53 15.14 -9.43 -12.00
N ASN A 54 15.46 -10.44 -11.19
CA ASN A 54 15.05 -11.82 -11.45
C ASN A 54 13.61 -12.12 -10.99
N ASN A 55 13.11 -11.43 -9.97
CA ASN A 55 11.81 -11.71 -9.34
C ASN A 55 10.83 -10.54 -9.40
N GLY A 56 11.26 -9.38 -9.90
CA GLY A 56 10.44 -8.18 -9.99
C GLY A 56 9.40 -8.29 -11.10
N VAL A 57 8.18 -7.94 -10.76
CA VAL A 57 7.05 -7.84 -11.68
C VAL A 57 6.86 -6.37 -12.04
N LYS A 58 6.93 -6.07 -13.33
CA LYS A 58 6.56 -4.75 -13.84
C LYS A 58 5.04 -4.57 -13.71
N LEU A 59 4.62 -3.56 -12.96
CA LEU A 59 3.22 -3.17 -12.89
C LEU A 59 2.86 -2.27 -14.08
N ASP A 60 1.63 -2.41 -14.54
CA ASP A 60 1.08 -1.49 -15.54
C ASP A 60 0.54 -0.25 -14.84
N VAL A 61 0.87 0.92 -15.37
CA VAL A 61 0.54 2.22 -14.78
C VAL A 61 -0.45 2.95 -15.70
N PRO A 62 -1.59 3.43 -15.18
CA PRO A 62 -2.52 4.29 -15.91
C PRO A 62 -1.81 5.48 -16.56
N LYS A 63 -2.25 5.88 -17.75
CA LYS A 63 -1.60 6.96 -18.53
C LYS A 63 -1.47 8.27 -17.73
N ASP A 64 -2.47 8.61 -16.94
CA ASP A 64 -2.51 9.82 -16.10
C ASP A 64 -1.54 9.79 -14.91
N LEU A 65 -1.05 8.61 -14.52
CA LEU A 65 -0.10 8.45 -13.41
C LEU A 65 1.36 8.35 -13.88
N LYS A 66 1.63 8.25 -15.19
CA LYS A 66 2.99 8.09 -15.73
C LYS A 66 3.92 9.26 -15.36
N SER A 67 3.43 10.50 -15.39
CA SER A 67 4.24 11.66 -15.01
C SER A 67 4.70 11.60 -13.54
N LYS A 68 3.88 11.04 -12.64
CA LYS A 68 4.27 10.81 -11.24
C LYS A 68 5.38 9.77 -11.13
N ILE A 69 5.34 8.70 -11.94
CA ILE A 69 6.42 7.70 -12.01
C ILE A 69 7.73 8.35 -12.48
N THR A 70 7.68 9.15 -13.53
CA THR A 70 8.86 9.89 -14.03
C THR A 70 9.41 10.86 -12.97
N ASP A 71 8.55 11.60 -12.26
CA ASP A 71 8.97 12.49 -11.16
C ASP A 71 9.68 11.71 -10.04
N ILE A 72 9.15 10.56 -9.64
CA ILE A 72 9.78 9.68 -8.64
C ILE A 72 11.12 9.14 -9.14
N ALA A 73 11.21 8.72 -10.40
CA ALA A 73 12.44 8.20 -10.98
C ALA A 73 13.56 9.26 -10.96
N GLN A 74 13.23 10.50 -11.37
CA GLN A 74 14.18 11.60 -11.50
C GLN A 74 14.57 12.22 -10.15
N LYS A 75 13.57 12.56 -9.32
CA LYS A 75 13.78 13.29 -8.05
C LYS A 75 13.97 12.37 -6.85
N GLY A 76 13.60 11.10 -6.99
CA GLY A 76 13.56 10.16 -5.88
C GLY A 76 12.33 10.31 -4.98
N ASP A 77 12.22 9.38 -4.07
CA ASP A 77 11.13 9.27 -3.10
C ASP A 77 11.64 8.50 -1.87
N TYR A 78 12.60 9.10 -1.16
CA TYR A 78 13.34 8.43 -0.10
C TYR A 78 12.42 7.84 1.00
N LYS A 79 11.33 8.54 1.31
CA LYS A 79 10.34 8.12 2.32
C LYS A 79 9.27 7.18 1.76
N GLY A 80 9.14 7.05 0.44
CA GLY A 80 8.17 6.17 -0.20
C GLY A 80 6.77 6.77 -0.37
N PHE A 81 6.52 7.99 0.07
CA PHE A 81 5.17 8.58 0.09
C PHE A 81 4.58 8.81 -1.31
N LYS A 82 5.39 9.23 -2.27
CA LYS A 82 4.91 9.43 -3.65
C LYS A 82 4.60 8.10 -4.32
N THR A 83 5.44 7.10 -4.08
CA THR A 83 5.26 5.73 -4.56
C THR A 83 4.00 5.15 -3.93
N GLU A 84 3.78 5.37 -2.63
CA GLU A 84 2.60 4.93 -1.91
C GLU A 84 1.32 5.49 -2.54
N GLU A 85 1.28 6.81 -2.77
CA GLU A 85 0.13 7.48 -3.39
C GLU A 85 -0.20 6.89 -4.78
N VAL A 86 0.82 6.68 -5.62
CA VAL A 86 0.62 6.12 -6.97
C VAL A 86 0.16 4.67 -6.91
N VAL A 87 0.70 3.86 -6.01
CA VAL A 87 0.30 2.46 -5.84
C VAL A 87 -1.14 2.37 -5.34
N ASN A 88 -1.53 3.17 -4.35
CA ASN A 88 -2.91 3.26 -3.86
C ASN A 88 -3.89 3.53 -5.01
N GLU A 89 -3.57 4.51 -5.86
CA GLU A 89 -4.36 4.86 -7.04
C GLU A 89 -4.46 3.75 -8.07
N ILE A 90 -3.40 2.97 -8.26
CA ILE A 90 -3.39 1.80 -9.15
C ILE A 90 -4.26 0.68 -8.57
N LEU A 91 -4.11 0.36 -7.27
CA LEU A 91 -4.86 -0.70 -6.62
C LEU A 91 -6.37 -0.40 -6.58
N LYS A 92 -6.76 0.86 -6.34
CA LYS A 92 -8.17 1.29 -6.38
C LYS A 92 -8.84 1.10 -7.74
N ARG A 93 -8.06 1.15 -8.82
CA ARG A 93 -8.57 1.00 -10.20
C ARG A 93 -8.52 -0.46 -10.68
N ASP A 94 -7.85 -1.37 -9.98
CA ASP A 94 -7.73 -2.74 -10.42
C ASP A 94 -8.96 -3.57 -10.03
N PRO A 95 -9.75 -4.05 -11.01
CA PRO A 95 -10.97 -4.80 -10.70
C PRO A 95 -10.70 -6.15 -10.02
N ASN A 96 -9.48 -6.69 -10.15
CA ASN A 96 -9.06 -7.97 -9.55
C ASN A 96 -8.56 -7.82 -8.11
N VAL A 97 -8.44 -6.58 -7.63
CA VAL A 97 -7.96 -6.25 -6.30
C VAL A 97 -9.12 -5.76 -5.46
N GLU A 98 -9.12 -6.16 -4.19
CA GLU A 98 -9.86 -5.49 -3.14
C GLU A 98 -8.86 -4.81 -2.20
N LEU A 99 -8.84 -3.48 -2.22
CA LEU A 99 -8.01 -2.72 -1.30
C LEU A 99 -8.65 -2.74 0.09
N LEU A 100 -7.87 -3.09 1.11
CA LEU A 100 -8.32 -3.18 2.50
C LEU A 100 -7.77 -1.97 3.27
N ASP A 101 -8.61 -0.95 3.45
CA ASP A 101 -8.27 0.25 4.20
C ASP A 101 -8.30 -0.01 5.72
N GLY A 102 -7.42 0.65 6.48
CA GLY A 102 -7.32 0.51 7.94
C GLY A 102 -6.12 -0.27 8.45
N GLY A 103 -5.11 -0.53 7.60
CA GLY A 103 -3.84 -1.16 7.99
C GLY A 103 -2.84 -0.26 8.72
N LYS A 104 -3.25 0.97 9.09
CA LYS A 104 -2.41 1.97 9.77
C LYS A 104 -2.94 2.31 11.16
N TYR A 105 -2.05 2.72 12.05
CA TYR A 105 -2.34 3.20 13.40
C TYR A 105 -1.58 4.50 13.74
N GLY A 106 -2.14 5.32 14.63
CA GLY A 106 -1.56 6.60 15.04
C GLY A 106 -1.26 7.53 13.85
N SER A 107 -0.18 8.30 13.95
CA SER A 107 0.22 9.33 12.96
C SER A 107 0.90 8.77 11.70
N ASN A 108 0.35 7.72 11.08
CA ASN A 108 0.85 7.05 9.85
C ASN A 108 1.86 5.90 10.06
N ASN A 109 1.67 5.06 11.08
CA ASN A 109 2.46 3.82 11.24
C ASN A 109 1.68 2.61 10.74
N GLY A 110 2.37 1.55 10.30
CA GLY A 110 1.74 0.28 9.93
C GLY A 110 2.06 -0.14 8.50
N PHE A 111 1.06 -0.70 7.82
CA PHE A 111 1.19 -1.19 6.44
C PHE A 111 0.89 -0.07 5.44
N ASP A 112 1.72 0.11 4.42
CA ASP A 112 1.42 1.10 3.36
C ASP A 112 0.16 0.69 2.59
N HIS A 113 0.08 -0.59 2.21
CA HIS A 113 -1.11 -1.15 1.60
C HIS A 113 -1.36 -2.56 2.09
N VAL A 114 -2.65 -2.90 2.24
CA VAL A 114 -3.12 -4.26 2.37
C VAL A 114 -4.18 -4.49 1.32
N PHE A 115 -4.09 -5.58 0.57
CA PHE A 115 -5.11 -5.90 -0.42
C PHE A 115 -5.34 -7.39 -0.52
N ARG A 116 -6.55 -7.77 -0.96
CA ARG A 116 -6.92 -9.13 -1.28
C ARG A 116 -6.95 -9.32 -2.79
N ASN A 117 -6.29 -10.38 -3.26
CA ASN A 117 -6.47 -10.87 -4.63
C ASN A 117 -7.85 -11.54 -4.71
N LYS A 118 -8.79 -10.93 -5.44
CA LYS A 118 -10.17 -11.44 -5.54
C LYS A 118 -10.26 -12.82 -6.21
N LYS A 119 -9.26 -13.21 -7.00
CA LYS A 119 -9.22 -14.51 -7.69
C LYS A 119 -8.72 -15.63 -6.80
N THR A 120 -7.64 -15.42 -6.05
CA THR A 120 -6.97 -16.46 -5.25
C THR A 120 -7.38 -16.45 -3.77
N GLY A 121 -7.92 -15.32 -3.31
CA GLY A 121 -8.20 -15.05 -1.90
C GLY A 121 -6.94 -14.75 -1.07
N GLU A 122 -5.77 -14.67 -1.68
CA GLU A 122 -4.53 -14.28 -1.00
C GLU A 122 -4.61 -12.84 -0.49
N VAL A 123 -4.04 -12.60 0.68
CA VAL A 123 -3.89 -11.26 1.26
C VAL A 123 -2.43 -10.85 1.15
N TRP A 124 -2.20 -9.65 0.63
CA TRP A 124 -0.88 -9.09 0.40
C TRP A 124 -0.69 -7.85 1.25
N ILE A 125 0.42 -7.80 1.99
CA ILE A 125 0.94 -6.60 2.65
C ILE A 125 2.05 -6.04 1.77
N LEU A 126 1.95 -4.76 1.40
CA LEU A 126 2.98 -4.06 0.64
C LEU A 126 3.60 -2.93 1.46
N ASP A 127 4.88 -2.70 1.21
CA ASP A 127 5.63 -1.56 1.71
C ASP A 127 6.34 -0.87 0.52
N SER A 128 6.14 0.44 0.42
CA SER A 128 6.66 1.28 -0.65
C SER A 128 8.06 1.74 -0.27
N LYS A 129 9.01 1.51 -1.17
CA LYS A 129 10.43 1.83 -0.92
C LYS A 129 11.09 2.34 -2.18
N GLN A 130 11.97 3.32 -2.00
CA GLN A 130 12.82 3.77 -3.10
C GLN A 130 13.79 2.64 -3.52
N ILE A 131 13.85 2.36 -4.82
CA ILE A 131 14.96 1.61 -5.40
C ILE A 131 16.19 2.54 -5.45
N ALA A 132 17.28 2.13 -4.80
CA ALA A 132 18.51 2.92 -4.78
C ALA A 132 19.12 3.02 -6.18
N LYS A 133 20.04 3.98 -6.40
CA LYS A 133 20.76 4.10 -7.69
C LYS A 133 21.52 2.81 -8.06
N THR A 134 21.96 2.06 -7.05
CA THR A 134 22.59 0.74 -7.18
C THR A 134 21.61 -0.38 -7.51
N GLY A 135 20.32 -0.09 -7.63
CA GLY A 135 19.26 -1.06 -7.95
C GLY A 135 18.77 -1.89 -6.78
N ASN A 136 19.25 -1.66 -5.55
CA ASN A 136 18.83 -2.41 -4.37
C ASN A 136 17.69 -1.73 -3.60
N MET A 137 17.01 -2.50 -2.74
CA MET A 137 16.03 -2.02 -1.77
C MET A 137 16.37 -2.57 -0.39
N ARG A 138 15.91 -1.87 0.66
CA ARG A 138 16.08 -2.35 2.03
C ARG A 138 14.90 -1.97 2.90
N VAL A 139 14.65 -2.80 3.90
CA VAL A 139 13.71 -2.53 4.99
C VAL A 139 14.46 -2.19 6.29
N SER A 140 13.77 -1.55 7.23
CA SER A 140 14.34 -1.17 8.53
C SER A 140 14.44 -2.36 9.49
N ASN A 141 15.49 -2.40 10.31
CA ASN A 141 15.57 -3.25 11.50
C ASN A 141 15.03 -2.54 12.75
N LYS A 142 14.47 -1.34 12.59
CA LYS A 142 13.92 -0.52 13.68
C LYS A 142 12.40 -0.39 13.53
N GLY A 143 11.74 -1.47 13.13
CA GLY A 143 10.28 -1.54 13.08
C GLY A 143 9.68 -1.55 14.48
N VAL A 144 8.35 -1.57 14.56
CA VAL A 144 7.63 -1.59 15.84
C VAL A 144 8.09 -2.77 16.72
N GLY A 145 8.39 -2.48 17.99
CA GLY A 145 8.95 -3.45 18.92
C GLY A 145 10.39 -3.89 18.60
N GLY A 146 11.16 -3.08 17.86
CA GLY A 146 12.56 -3.40 17.51
C GLY A 146 12.70 -4.50 16.46
N THR A 147 11.63 -4.81 15.74
CA THR A 147 11.58 -5.89 14.75
C THR A 147 12.07 -5.43 13.36
N ARG A 148 12.28 -6.39 12.46
CA ARG A 148 12.57 -6.09 11.06
C ARG A 148 11.26 -5.86 10.31
N GLN A 149 11.11 -4.69 9.69
CA GLN A 149 9.94 -4.38 8.86
C GLN A 149 9.67 -5.50 7.84
N MET A 150 8.39 -5.78 7.62
CA MET A 150 7.87 -6.85 6.75
C MET A 150 8.19 -8.29 7.19
N SER A 151 8.84 -8.49 8.34
CA SER A 151 9.01 -9.83 8.92
C SER A 151 7.76 -10.28 9.68
N PRO A 152 7.59 -11.60 9.94
CA PRO A 152 6.48 -12.11 10.73
C PRO A 152 6.29 -11.39 12.07
N ASP A 153 7.37 -11.20 12.85
CA ASP A 153 7.27 -10.52 14.16
C ASP A 153 6.84 -9.06 14.02
N TRP A 154 7.25 -8.39 12.93
CA TRP A 154 6.83 -7.02 12.68
C TRP A 154 5.36 -6.94 12.31
N VAL A 155 4.87 -7.86 11.46
CA VAL A 155 3.44 -7.96 11.13
C VAL A 155 2.63 -8.11 12.42
N ASP A 156 3.04 -9.02 13.30
CA ASP A 156 2.32 -9.28 14.56
C ASP A 156 2.32 -8.08 15.49
N ASN A 157 3.45 -7.38 15.58
CA ASN A 157 3.53 -6.14 16.35
C ASN A 157 2.67 -5.01 15.77
N VAL A 158 2.51 -4.92 14.45
CA VAL A 158 1.59 -3.95 13.83
C VAL A 158 0.14 -4.35 14.13
N LEU A 159 -0.23 -5.62 13.98
CA LEU A 159 -1.58 -6.11 14.28
C LEU A 159 -1.98 -5.85 15.74
N ASN A 160 -1.04 -6.00 16.68
CA ASN A 160 -1.25 -5.70 18.10
C ASN A 160 -1.44 -4.20 18.40
N LYS A 161 -1.15 -3.31 17.44
CA LYS A 161 -1.39 -1.86 17.54
C LYS A 161 -2.66 -1.41 16.84
N LEU A 162 -3.26 -2.25 15.99
CA LEU A 162 -4.56 -1.97 15.39
C LEU A 162 -5.67 -2.19 16.41
N GLU A 163 -6.72 -1.39 16.30
CA GLU A 163 -7.93 -1.50 17.12
C GLU A 163 -8.53 -2.91 17.06
N ASP A 164 -9.14 -3.32 18.16
CA ASP A 164 -9.88 -4.59 18.18
C ASP A 164 -11.12 -4.50 17.29
N GLY A 165 -11.42 -5.59 16.58
CA GLY A 165 -12.45 -5.59 15.54
C GLY A 165 -12.03 -4.99 14.19
N ASN A 166 -10.80 -4.49 14.06
CA ASN A 166 -10.32 -3.94 12.79
C ASN A 166 -10.40 -5.00 11.65
N PRO A 167 -11.09 -4.73 10.54
CA PRO A 167 -11.32 -5.72 9.49
C PRO A 167 -10.02 -6.14 8.78
N VAL A 168 -9.03 -5.24 8.66
CA VAL A 168 -7.71 -5.55 8.11
C VAL A 168 -6.95 -6.50 9.02
N LYS A 169 -7.02 -6.28 10.35
CA LYS A 169 -6.43 -7.17 11.36
C LYS A 169 -6.96 -8.60 11.18
N HIS A 170 -8.28 -8.76 11.12
CA HIS A 170 -8.91 -10.06 10.90
C HIS A 170 -8.58 -10.69 9.55
N ALA A 171 -8.55 -9.91 8.47
CA ALA A 171 -8.18 -10.42 7.15
C ALA A 171 -6.74 -10.97 7.13
N ILE A 172 -5.79 -10.26 7.75
CA ILE A 172 -4.40 -10.70 7.84
C ILE A 172 -4.28 -11.95 8.73
N GLU A 173 -4.91 -11.97 9.91
CA GLU A 173 -4.87 -13.13 10.81
C GLU A 173 -5.43 -14.40 10.16
N ASN A 174 -6.55 -14.29 9.44
CA ASN A 174 -7.14 -15.41 8.71
C ASN A 174 -6.24 -15.86 7.55
N ALA A 175 -5.62 -14.93 6.83
CA ALA A 175 -4.65 -15.26 5.79
C ALA A 175 -3.40 -15.94 6.36
N LYS A 176 -2.92 -15.54 7.55
CA LYS A 176 -1.82 -16.23 8.24
C LYS A 176 -2.20 -17.68 8.57
N LYS A 177 -3.35 -17.89 9.22
CA LYS A 177 -3.85 -19.21 9.63
C LYS A 177 -4.03 -20.16 8.44
N SER A 178 -4.46 -19.63 7.30
CA SER A 178 -4.67 -20.41 6.06
C SER A 178 -3.44 -20.51 5.15
N GLY A 179 -2.30 -19.94 5.53
CA GLY A 179 -1.08 -19.94 4.70
C GLY A 179 -1.17 -19.06 3.44
N LYS A 180 -2.15 -18.15 3.36
CA LYS A 180 -2.44 -17.27 2.23
C LYS A 180 -1.94 -15.82 2.42
N LEU A 181 -1.25 -15.52 3.51
CA LEU A 181 -0.61 -14.22 3.70
C LEU A 181 0.70 -14.15 2.91
N ASN A 182 0.82 -13.12 2.08
CA ASN A 182 2.03 -12.80 1.35
C ASN A 182 2.48 -11.36 1.63
N THR A 183 3.76 -11.12 1.38
CA THR A 183 4.41 -9.81 1.55
C THR A 183 5.20 -9.44 0.29
N GLY A 184 5.33 -8.14 0.05
CA GLY A 184 6.16 -7.65 -1.04
C GLY A 184 6.53 -6.19 -0.88
N LEU A 185 7.51 -5.78 -1.69
CA LEU A 185 7.92 -4.39 -1.78
C LEU A 185 7.52 -3.81 -3.13
N VAL A 186 7.30 -2.52 -3.18
CA VAL A 186 7.04 -1.80 -4.43
C VAL A 186 7.92 -0.57 -4.52
N GLY A 187 8.45 -0.30 -5.71
CA GLY A 187 9.35 0.82 -5.93
C GLY A 187 9.49 1.17 -7.41
N VAL A 188 9.87 2.42 -7.69
CA VAL A 188 10.16 2.87 -9.05
C VAL A 188 11.64 2.63 -9.36
N ASP A 189 11.90 1.91 -10.45
CA ASP A 189 13.24 1.75 -10.99
C ASP A 189 13.65 3.05 -11.70
N LYS A 190 14.68 3.71 -11.16
CA LYS A 190 15.13 5.03 -11.64
C LYS A 190 15.74 5.01 -13.04
N LYS A 191 16.19 3.86 -13.54
CA LYS A 191 16.83 3.75 -14.86
C LYS A 191 15.80 3.51 -15.95
N THR A 192 14.79 2.72 -15.64
CA THR A 192 13.79 2.27 -16.61
C THR A 192 12.45 3.00 -16.50
N GLU A 193 12.28 3.83 -15.47
CA GLU A 193 11.02 4.51 -15.13
C GLU A 193 9.83 3.55 -15.03
N LYS A 194 10.08 2.35 -14.51
CA LYS A 194 9.07 1.31 -14.31
C LYS A 194 8.71 1.18 -12.84
N LEU A 195 7.42 1.04 -12.56
CA LEU A 195 6.95 0.62 -11.24
C LEU A 195 7.14 -0.90 -11.12
N ILE A 196 7.93 -1.31 -10.14
CA ILE A 196 8.31 -2.71 -9.91
C ILE A 196 7.73 -3.17 -8.58
N PHE A 197 6.96 -4.25 -8.62
CA PHE A 197 6.53 -5.02 -7.46
C PHE A 197 7.45 -6.24 -7.27
N ILE A 198 7.90 -6.49 -6.05
CA ILE A 198 8.80 -7.61 -5.73
C ILE A 198 8.18 -8.47 -4.61
N PRO A 199 7.60 -9.64 -4.95
CA PRO A 199 7.19 -10.64 -3.95
C PRO A 199 8.37 -11.07 -3.09
N THR A 200 8.32 -10.83 -1.78
CA THR A 200 9.46 -11.09 -0.88
C THR A 200 9.01 -11.52 0.50
N ARG A 201 9.57 -12.62 1.02
CA ARG A 201 9.43 -13.04 2.42
C ARG A 201 10.62 -12.55 3.23
N ILE A 202 10.42 -11.55 4.08
CA ILE A 202 11.47 -11.02 4.94
C ILE A 202 11.54 -11.85 6.23
N THR A 203 12.74 -12.33 6.59
CA THR A 203 12.94 -13.12 7.81
C THR A 203 13.00 -12.25 9.06
N ASN A 204 12.72 -12.83 10.23
CA ASN A 204 12.92 -12.19 11.52
C ASN A 204 14.41 -11.87 11.78
N ILE A 205 14.67 -10.99 12.75
CA ILE A 205 16.04 -10.80 13.27
C ILE A 205 16.41 -12.09 14.01
N LYS A 206 17.54 -12.70 13.64
CA LYS A 206 18.09 -13.82 14.42
C LYS A 206 18.52 -13.22 15.77
N LYS A 207 17.94 -13.75 16.84
CA LYS A 207 18.37 -13.44 18.21
C LYS A 207 19.71 -14.11 18.48
#